data_AF-A0A9D9LIL6-F1
#
_entry.id   AF-A0A9D9LIL6-F1
#
_cell.length_a   1.000
_cell.length_b   1.000
_cell.length_c   1.000
_cell.angle_alpha   90.00
_cell.angle_beta   90.00
_cell.angle_gamma   90.00
#
_symmetry.space_group_name_H-M   'P 1'
#
loop_
_entity.id
_entity.type
_entity.pdbx_description
1 polymer ?
#
loop_
_entity_poly.entity_id
_entity_poly.type
_entity_poly.pdbx_seq_one_letter_code
_entity_poly.pdbx_strand_id
1 'polypeptide(L)' 'MVNYVKESYKELVEKVSWPKFPELQSSTIVVMIASLLFAIVVLAMDMSFENIMKFIYAQLGR' A
#
# COMPACT_ATOMS: atom_id res chain seq x y z
N MET A 1 11.01 2.00 40.50
CA MET A 1 11.37 1.61 39.12
C MET A 1 10.44 0.53 38.55
N VAL A 2 10.22 -0.59 39.24
CA VAL A 2 9.33 -1.67 38.77
C VAL A 2 7.87 -1.21 38.56
N ASN A 3 7.35 -0.30 39.41
CA ASN A 3 6.00 0.24 39.24
C ASN A 3 5.84 1.10 37.98
N TYR A 4 6.85 1.90 37.60
CA TYR A 4 6.80 2.75 36.40
C TYR A 4 6.66 1.92 35.12
N VAL A 5 7.40 0.81 35.02
CA VAL A 5 7.31 -0.10 33.86
C VAL A 5 5.95 -0.78 33.82
N LYS A 6 5.36 -1.11 34.98
CA LYS A 6 4.04 -1.72 35.10
C LYS A 6 2.90 -0.74 34.75
N GLU A 7 3.07 0.53 35.12
CA GLU A 7 2.14 1.62 34.83
C GLU A 7 2.17 1.98 33.34
N SER A 8 3.37 2.10 32.75
CA SER A 8 3.54 2.28 31.30
C SER A 8 3.04 1.08 30.47
N TYR A 9 3.14 -0.15 30.98
CA TYR A 9 2.56 -1.33 30.33
C TYR A 9 1.03 -1.30 30.34
N LYS A 10 0.42 -0.87 31.45
CA LYS A 10 -1.04 -0.67 31.54
C LYS A 10 -1.50 0.46 30.61
N GLU A 11 -0.76 1.57 30.55
CA GLU A 11 -1.08 2.69 29.66
C GLU A 11 -0.93 2.34 28.17
N LEU A 12 0.10 1.59 27.79
CA LEU A 12 0.29 1.16 26.40
C LEU A 12 -0.80 0.17 25.96
N VAL A 13 -1.29 -0.68 26.85
CA VAL A 13 -2.34 -1.66 26.54
C VAL A 13 -3.74 -1.02 26.56
N GLU A 14 -4.02 -0.08 27.46
CA GLU A 14 -5.32 0.65 27.48
C GLU A 14 -5.40 1.77 26.43
N LYS A 15 -4.27 2.43 26.09
CA LYS A 15 -4.24 3.60 25.19
C LYS A 15 -3.73 3.30 23.78
N VAL A 16 -3.25 2.08 23.53
CA VAL A 16 -3.11 1.53 22.18
C VAL A 16 -3.99 0.31 22.12
N SER A 17 -5.29 0.55 21.99
CA SER A 17 -6.24 -0.48 21.58
C SER A 17 -5.82 -0.94 20.19
N TRP A 18 -5.00 -1.99 20.14
CA TRP A 18 -4.80 -2.76 18.92
C TRP A 18 -6.21 -3.17 18.47
N PRO A 19 -6.69 -2.64 17.33
CA PRO A 19 -8.04 -2.88 16.90
C PRO A 19 -8.23 -4.39 16.72
N LYS A 20 -9.38 -4.92 17.11
CA LYS A 20 -9.67 -6.35 17.06
C LYS A 20 -9.42 -6.85 15.63
N PHE A 21 -8.81 -8.02 15.48
CA PHE A 21 -8.50 -8.70 14.19
C PHE A 21 -9.49 -8.45 13.02
N PRO A 22 -10.82 -8.44 13.20
CA PRO A 22 -11.76 -8.08 12.12
C PRO A 22 -11.61 -6.66 11.53
N GLU A 23 -11.27 -5.64 12.31
CA GLU A 23 -11.10 -4.26 11.84
C GLU A 23 -9.81 -4.08 11.02
N LEU A 24 -8.77 -4.85 11.37
CA LEU A 24 -7.52 -4.91 10.60
C LEU A 24 -7.73 -5.57 9.23
N GLN A 25 -8.60 -6.58 9.14
CA GLN A 25 -8.97 -7.16 7.85
C GLN A 25 -9.73 -6.16 6.98
N SER A 26 -10.64 -5.36 7.56
CA SER A 26 -11.34 -4.30 6.81
C SER A 26 -10.35 -3.29 6.20
N SER A 27 -9.37 -2.82 6.99
CA SER A 27 -8.34 -1.91 6.49
C SER A 27 -7.43 -2.57 5.43
N THR A 28 -7.13 -3.86 5.58
CA THR A 28 -6.30 -4.61 4.62
C THR A 28 -7.01 -4.79 3.28
N ILE A 29 -8.32 -5.02 3.28
CA ILE A 29 -9.11 -5.15 2.04
C ILE A 29 -9.10 -3.84 1.25
N VAL A 30 -9.23 -2.70 1.92
CA VAL A 30 -9.16 -1.39 1.25
C VAL A 30 -7.80 -1.17 0.59
N VAL A 31 -6.71 -1.49 1.30
CA VAL A 31 -5.34 -1.38 0.77
C VAL A 31 -5.11 -2.35 -0.39
N MET A 32 -5.64 -3.57 -0.31
CA MET A 32 -5.55 -4.58 -1.37
C MET A 32 -6.27 -4.14 -2.65
N ILE A 33 -7.43 -3.51 -2.52
CA ILE A 33 -8.16 -2.95 -3.67
C ILE A 33 -7.41 -1.73 -4.24
N ALA A 34 -6.86 -0.86 -3.37
CA ALA A 34 -6.07 0.27 -3.80
C ALA A 34 -4.82 -0.17 -4.59
N SER A 35 -4.09 -1.18 -4.11
CA SER A 35 -2.92 -1.71 -4.82
C SER A 35 -3.27 -2.35 -6.16
N LEU A 36 -4.43 -3.03 -6.25
CA LEU A 36 -4.94 -3.56 -7.52
C LEU A 36 -5.23 -2.45 -8.54
N LEU A 37 -5.83 -1.34 -8.11
CA LEU A 37 -6.06 -0.18 -8.98
C LEU A 37 -4.75 0.43 -9.47
N PHE A 38 -3.75 0.59 -8.58
CA PHE A 38 -2.42 1.05 -8.98
C PHE A 38 -1.75 0.09 -9.97
N ALA A 39 -1.90 -1.22 -9.79
CA ALA A 39 -1.36 -2.21 -10.72
C ALA A 39 -1.95 -2.06 -12.13
N ILE A 40 -3.26 -1.81 -12.25
CA ILE A 40 -3.92 -1.57 -13.55
C ILE A 40 -3.39 -0.29 -14.21
N VAL A 41 -3.22 0.78 -13.42
CA VAL A 41 -2.71 2.07 -13.94
C VAL A 41 -1.28 1.95 -14.43
N VAL A 42 -0.41 1.26 -13.67
CA VAL A 42 0.98 1.02 -14.09
C VAL A 42 1.02 0.18 -15.36
N LEU A 43 0.20 -0.87 -15.45
CA LEU A 43 0.11 -1.70 -16.65
C LEU A 43 -0.31 -0.88 -17.88
N ALA A 44 -1.30 0.00 -17.74
CA ALA A 44 -1.71 0.90 -18.83
C ALA A 44 -0.58 1.86 -19.23
N MET A 45 0.16 2.38 -18.26
CA MET A 45 1.30 3.26 -18.49
C MET A 45 2.42 2.54 -19.23
N ASP A 46 2.78 1.33 -18.80
CA ASP A 46 3.82 0.50 -19.43
C ASP A 46 3.48 0.20 -20.89
N MET A 47 2.23 -0.21 -21.17
CA MET A 47 1.75 -0.45 -22.54
C MET A 47 1.78 0.83 -23.40
N SER A 48 1.38 1.96 -22.83
CA SER A 48 1.39 3.24 -23.54
C SER A 48 2.81 3.65 -23.91
N PHE A 49 3.75 3.52 -22.98
CA PHE A 49 5.16 3.86 -23.19
C PHE A 49 5.81 2.95 -24.22
N GLU A 50 5.56 1.64 -24.16
CA GLU A 50 6.10 0.69 -25.12
C GLU A 50 5.62 1.01 -26.55
N ASN A 51 4.33 1.31 -26.71
CA ASN A 51 3.77 1.67 -28.01
C ASN A 51 4.31 2.99 -28.55
N ILE A 52 4.42 4.02 -27.71
CA ILE A 52 4.98 5.32 -28.10
C ILE A 52 6.46 5.16 -28.48
N MET A 53 7.23 4.42 -27.69
CA MET A 53 8.64 4.20 -27.93
C MET A 53 8.87 3.41 -29.24
N LYS A 54 8.08 2.36 -29.49
CA LYS A 54 8.09 1.64 -30.77
C LYS A 54 7.76 2.56 -31.94
N PHE A 55 6.77 3.45 -31.80
CA PHE A 55 6.41 4.41 -32.84
C PHE A 55 7.55 5.40 -33.12
N ILE A 56 8.16 5.97 -32.07
CA ILE A 56 9.29 6.90 -32.21
C ILE A 56 10.49 6.20 -32.85
N TYR A 57 10.88 5.01 -32.37
CA TYR A 57 11.99 4.27 -32.98
C TYR A 57 11.69 3.85 -34.43
N ALA A 58 10.44 3.47 -34.74
CA ALA A 58 10.05 3.13 -36.11
C ALA A 58 10.04 4.34 -37.07
N GLN A 59 9.79 5.55 -36.56
CA GLN A 59 9.85 6.79 -37.36
C GLN A 59 11.28 7.33 -37.49
N LEU A 60 12.13 7.17 -36.48
CA LEU A 60 13.50 7.66 -36.49
C LEU A 60 14.48 6.70 -37.16
N GLY A 61 14.21 5.38 -37.10
CA GLY A 61 15.01 4.34 -37.74
C GLY A 61 14.68 4.10 -39.22
N ARG A 62 13.86 4.98 -39.82
CA ARG A 62 13.57 5.05 -41.24
C ARG A 62 14.30 6.25 -41.84
#